data_AF-A5UGI0-F1
#
_entry.id   AF-A5UGI0-F1
#
_cell.length_a   1.000
_cell.length_b   1.000
_cell.length_c   1.000
_cell.angle_alpha   90.00
_cell.angle_beta   90.00
_cell.angle_gamma   90.00
#
_symmetry.space_group_name_H-M   'P 1'
#
loop_
_entity.id
_entity.type
_entity.pdbx_description
1 polymer ?
#
loop_
_entity_poly.entity_id
_entity_poly.type
_entity_poly.pdbx_seq_one_letter_code
_entity_poly.pdbx_strand_id
1 'polypeptide(L)'
;MAYSEKVIDHYENPRNVGSLDKKDSNVGTGMVGAPACGDVMQLQIKVDDNGIIEDAKFKTYGCGSAIASSSLITEWVKGKSLEEAGAIKNSQIAEELELPPVKVHCSILAEDAIKAAIADYKAKQG
;
A
#
# COMPACT_ATOMS: atom_id res chain seq x y z
N MET A 1 -15.94 15.56 -13.20
CA MET A 1 -14.81 15.91 -12.30
C MET A 1 -13.78 14.78 -12.43
N ALA A 2 -12.49 15.09 -12.56
CA ALA A 2 -11.47 14.12 -12.97
C ALA A 2 -11.01 13.14 -11.86
N TYR A 3 -11.49 13.32 -10.64
CA TYR A 3 -11.16 12.52 -9.46
C TYR A 3 -12.46 12.25 -8.68
N SER A 4 -12.58 11.03 -8.15
CA SER A 4 -13.69 10.64 -7.26
C SER A 4 -13.55 11.31 -5.90
N GLU A 5 -14.67 11.49 -5.19
CA GLU A 5 -14.67 12.09 -3.84
C GLU A 5 -13.80 11.30 -2.87
N LYS A 6 -13.73 9.97 -3.04
CA LYS A 6 -12.84 9.10 -2.27
C LYS A 6 -11.36 9.40 -2.50
N VAL A 7 -10.96 9.58 -3.76
CA VAL A 7 -9.56 9.94 -4.07
C VAL A 7 -9.20 11.28 -3.44
N ILE A 8 -10.13 12.24 -3.45
CA ILE A 8 -9.92 13.55 -2.83
C ILE A 8 -9.82 13.41 -1.31
N ASP A 9 -10.69 12.63 -0.65
CA ASP A 9 -10.64 12.39 0.81
C ASP A 9 -9.29 11.81 1.23
N HIS A 10 -8.83 10.76 0.56
CA HIS A 10 -7.54 10.14 0.87
C HIS A 10 -6.34 11.01 0.46
N TYR A 11 -6.51 11.96 -0.46
CA TYR A 11 -5.46 12.90 -0.83
C TYR A 11 -5.33 14.05 0.17
N GLU A 12 -6.45 14.63 0.62
CA GLU A 12 -6.47 15.70 1.60
C GLU A 12 -6.21 15.19 3.03
N ASN A 13 -6.73 14.01 3.36
CA ASN A 13 -6.59 13.36 4.67
C ASN A 13 -6.01 11.95 4.53
N PRO A 14 -4.74 11.81 4.08
CA PRO A 14 -4.14 10.51 3.91
C PRO A 14 -3.98 9.81 5.27
N ARG A 15 -4.59 8.64 5.40
CA ARG A 15 -4.58 7.81 6.62
C ARG A 15 -3.34 6.94 6.65
N ASN A 16 -2.74 6.75 7.81
CA ASN A 16 -1.57 5.87 7.98
C ASN A 16 -0.29 6.35 7.27
N VAL A 17 -0.15 7.65 7.01
CA VAL A 17 1.12 8.23 6.56
C VAL A 17 2.17 8.09 7.68
N GLY A 18 3.33 7.57 7.34
CA GLY A 18 4.42 7.46 8.30
C GLY A 18 5.47 6.44 7.90
N SER A 19 6.28 6.05 8.87
CA SER A 19 7.23 4.95 8.70
C SER A 19 7.33 4.17 10.00
N LEU A 20 7.54 2.87 9.87
CA LEU A 20 7.80 1.95 10.96
C LEU A 20 9.30 1.71 11.10
N ASP A 21 9.72 1.17 12.25
CA ASP A 21 11.12 0.83 12.48
C ASP A 21 11.55 -0.33 11.57
N LYS A 22 12.47 -0.06 10.65
CA LYS A 22 12.99 -1.05 9.72
C LYS A 22 13.83 -2.14 10.41
N LYS A 23 14.32 -1.86 11.62
CA LYS A 23 15.13 -2.79 12.43
C LYS A 23 14.29 -3.84 13.15
N ASP A 24 12.99 -3.61 13.26
CA ASP A 24 12.08 -4.59 13.84
C ASP A 24 12.00 -5.82 12.91
N SER A 25 12.16 -7.02 13.51
CA SER A 25 11.99 -8.30 12.82
C SER A 25 10.55 -8.49 12.36
N ASN A 26 9.61 -7.86 13.05
CA ASN A 26 8.19 -7.96 12.79
C ASN A 26 7.69 -6.98 11.73
N VAL A 27 8.59 -6.17 11.15
CA VAL A 27 8.25 -5.16 10.14
C VAL A 27 8.81 -5.53 8.77
N GLY A 28 7.91 -5.74 7.80
CA GLY A 28 8.23 -5.89 6.38
C GLY A 28 8.20 -4.54 5.66
N THR A 29 9.18 -4.27 4.81
CA THR A 29 9.26 -3.05 4.00
C THR A 29 9.25 -3.38 2.51
N GLY A 30 8.23 -2.92 1.80
CA GLY A 30 8.12 -2.99 0.35
C GLY A 30 8.30 -1.62 -0.26
N MET A 31 9.30 -1.47 -1.13
CA MET A 31 9.49 -0.24 -1.91
C MET A 31 9.40 -0.57 -3.39
N VAL A 32 8.47 0.07 -4.08
CA VAL A 32 8.17 -0.17 -5.50
C VAL A 32 7.95 1.15 -6.23
N GLY A 33 8.06 1.09 -7.56
CA GLY A 33 7.99 2.26 -8.43
C GLY A 33 9.34 2.64 -9.01
N ALA A 34 9.31 3.54 -9.98
CA ALA A 34 10.48 3.94 -10.74
C ALA A 34 10.56 5.47 -10.80
N PRO A 35 11.73 6.08 -10.54
CA PRO A 35 11.92 7.53 -10.71
C PRO A 35 11.54 8.01 -12.12
N ALA A 36 11.70 7.16 -13.13
CA ALA A 36 11.34 7.44 -14.51
C ALA A 36 9.83 7.67 -14.73
N CYS A 37 8.97 7.04 -13.93
CA CYS A 37 7.52 7.23 -13.99
C CYS A 37 7.02 8.34 -13.07
N GLY A 38 7.90 8.86 -12.18
CA GLY A 38 7.53 9.88 -11.19
C GLY A 38 6.74 9.36 -10.00
N ASP A 39 6.42 8.06 -9.96
CA ASP A 39 5.67 7.41 -8.88
C ASP A 39 6.57 6.40 -8.13
N VAL A 40 6.76 6.63 -6.84
CA VAL A 40 7.53 5.79 -5.92
C VAL A 40 6.74 5.60 -4.63
N MET A 41 6.50 4.35 -4.26
CA MET A 41 5.74 3.98 -3.07
C MET A 41 6.58 3.11 -2.15
N GLN A 42 6.58 3.47 -0.87
CA GLN A 42 7.12 2.66 0.21
C GLN A 42 5.98 2.29 1.16
N LEU A 43 5.72 1.00 1.28
CA LEU A 43 4.77 0.41 2.22
C LEU A 43 5.54 -0.34 3.30
N GLN A 44 5.14 -0.15 4.54
CA GLN A 44 5.67 -0.90 5.68
C GLN A 44 4.51 -1.54 6.43
N ILE A 45 4.61 -2.83 6.70
CA ILE A 45 3.62 -3.59 7.47
C ILE A 45 4.28 -4.15 8.72
N LYS A 46 3.59 -4.04 9.86
CA LYS A 46 3.96 -4.68 11.12
C LYS A 46 3.05 -5.88 11.32
N VAL A 47 3.64 -7.05 11.55
CA VAL A 47 2.94 -8.31 11.73
C VAL A 47 3.09 -8.76 13.19
N ASP A 48 2.04 -9.30 13.78
CA ASP A 48 2.11 -9.94 15.08
C ASP A 48 2.66 -11.37 15.00
N ASP A 49 2.84 -12.00 16.17
CA ASP A 49 3.31 -13.37 16.28
C ASP A 49 2.30 -14.40 15.71
N ASN A 50 1.04 -14.00 15.49
CA ASN A 50 -0.01 -14.83 14.88
C ASN A 50 -0.03 -14.73 13.34
N GLY A 51 0.80 -13.88 12.73
CA GLY A 51 0.82 -13.65 11.29
C GLY A 51 -0.25 -12.66 10.79
N ILE A 52 -0.81 -11.84 11.68
CA ILE A 52 -1.80 -10.79 11.41
C ILE A 52 -1.11 -9.43 11.38
N ILE A 53 -1.47 -8.58 10.42
CA ILE A 53 -0.92 -7.23 10.29
C ILE A 53 -1.55 -6.32 11.36
N GLU A 54 -0.77 -5.95 12.40
CA GLU A 54 -1.22 -5.03 13.45
C GLU A 54 -1.30 -3.59 12.96
N ASP A 55 -0.33 -3.16 12.17
CA ASP A 55 -0.26 -1.79 11.67
C ASP A 55 0.40 -1.75 10.30
N ALA A 56 -0.02 -0.78 9.50
CA ALA A 56 0.59 -0.51 8.21
C ALA A 56 0.81 0.99 8.09
N LYS A 57 1.97 1.37 7.56
CA LYS A 57 2.34 2.74 7.27
C LYS A 57 2.82 2.85 5.83
N PHE A 58 2.49 3.95 5.17
CA PHE A 58 2.99 4.21 3.83
C PHE A 58 3.64 5.58 3.72
N LYS A 59 4.53 5.68 2.74
CA LYS A 59 5.07 6.91 2.17
C LYS A 59 5.06 6.76 0.67
N THR A 60 4.36 7.63 -0.03
CA THR A 60 4.35 7.60 -1.49
C THR A 60 4.67 8.98 -2.02
N TYR A 61 5.33 9.00 -3.17
CA TYR A 61 5.63 10.17 -3.95
C TYR A 61 5.06 9.92 -5.33
N GLY A 62 4.14 10.75 -5.79
CA GLY A 62 3.46 10.53 -7.05
C GLY A 62 2.21 11.37 -7.20
N CYS A 63 1.38 11.02 -8.18
CA CYS A 63 0.11 11.70 -8.40
C CYS A 63 -0.89 11.46 -7.24
N GLY A 64 -1.89 12.35 -7.09
CA GLY A 64 -2.89 12.24 -6.02
C GLY A 64 -3.63 10.90 -5.98
N SER A 65 -3.82 10.25 -7.14
CA SER A 65 -4.35 8.89 -7.24
C SER A 65 -3.45 7.85 -6.59
N ALA A 66 -2.12 7.96 -6.72
CA ALA A 66 -1.17 7.05 -6.09
C ALA A 66 -1.18 7.20 -4.55
N ILE A 67 -1.31 8.44 -4.06
CA ILE A 67 -1.49 8.72 -2.62
C ILE A 67 -2.78 8.10 -2.11
N ALA A 68 -3.88 8.29 -2.82
CA ALA A 68 -5.17 7.72 -2.46
C ALA A 68 -5.15 6.18 -2.45
N SER A 69 -4.61 5.55 -3.51
CA SER A 69 -4.39 4.10 -3.56
C SER A 69 -3.57 3.60 -2.39
N SER A 70 -2.47 4.29 -2.08
CA SER A 70 -1.58 3.89 -0.98
C SER A 70 -2.27 3.99 0.39
N SER A 71 -3.04 5.05 0.61
CA SER A 71 -3.79 5.24 1.86
C SER A 71 -4.88 4.18 2.03
N LEU A 72 -5.66 3.93 0.97
CA LEU A 72 -6.73 2.94 1.01
C LEU A 72 -6.17 1.54 1.31
N ILE A 73 -5.08 1.12 0.67
CA ILE A 73 -4.53 -0.22 0.93
C ILE A 73 -4.05 -0.37 2.37
N THR A 74 -3.48 0.68 2.98
CA THR A 74 -2.98 0.57 4.36
C THR A 74 -4.09 0.32 5.36
N GLU A 75 -5.30 0.80 5.09
CA GLU A 75 -6.47 0.47 5.90
C GLU A 75 -6.93 -0.95 5.65
N TRP A 76 -6.94 -1.40 4.39
CA TRP A 76 -7.41 -2.73 4.03
C TRP A 76 -6.51 -3.84 4.57
N VAL A 77 -5.20 -3.65 4.55
CA VAL A 77 -4.25 -4.66 5.05
C VAL A 77 -4.22 -4.73 6.57
N LYS A 78 -4.66 -3.69 7.28
CA LYS A 78 -4.65 -3.66 8.74
C LYS A 78 -5.69 -4.63 9.30
N GLY A 79 -5.27 -5.51 10.20
CA GLY A 79 -6.10 -6.57 10.77
C GLY A 79 -6.29 -7.79 9.86
N LYS A 80 -5.65 -7.83 8.68
CA LYS A 80 -5.65 -8.99 7.79
C LYS A 80 -4.43 -9.86 8.01
N SER A 81 -4.57 -11.14 7.68
CA SER A 81 -3.42 -12.05 7.58
C SER A 81 -2.55 -11.70 6.35
N LEU A 82 -1.29 -12.16 6.36
CA LEU A 82 -0.38 -12.00 5.22
C LEU A 82 -0.94 -12.60 3.92
N GLU A 83 -1.67 -13.70 4.00
CA GLU A 83 -2.29 -14.33 2.84
C GLU A 83 -3.44 -13.48 2.28
N GLU A 84 -4.31 -12.96 3.14
CA GLU A 84 -5.39 -12.09 2.72
C GLU A 84 -4.87 -10.76 2.15
N ALA A 85 -3.84 -10.17 2.77
CA ALA A 85 -3.20 -8.96 2.26
C ALA A 85 -2.59 -9.21 0.88
N GLY A 86 -1.92 -10.36 0.69
CA GLY A 86 -1.38 -10.78 -0.61
C GLY A 86 -2.44 -11.15 -1.66
N ALA A 87 -3.68 -11.40 -1.24
CA ALA A 87 -4.81 -11.70 -2.12
C ALA A 87 -5.51 -10.43 -2.66
N ILE A 88 -5.21 -9.25 -2.10
CA ILE A 88 -5.74 -7.97 -2.59
C ILE A 88 -5.25 -7.74 -4.01
N LYS A 89 -6.20 -7.49 -4.92
CA LYS A 89 -5.90 -7.25 -6.33
C LYS A 89 -6.03 -5.78 -6.70
N ASN A 90 -5.22 -5.34 -7.65
CA ASN A 90 -5.32 -4.01 -8.25
C ASN A 90 -6.73 -3.64 -8.74
N SER A 91 -7.51 -4.62 -9.22
CA SER A 91 -8.88 -4.40 -9.71
C SER A 91 -9.81 -3.90 -8.61
N GLN A 92 -9.66 -4.40 -7.38
CA GLN A 92 -10.47 -3.97 -6.24
C GLN A 92 -10.14 -2.53 -5.84
N ILE A 93 -8.86 -2.16 -5.87
CA ILE A 93 -8.40 -0.80 -5.57
C ILE A 93 -8.90 0.18 -6.65
N ALA A 94 -8.85 -0.24 -7.92
CA ALA A 94 -9.32 0.57 -9.04
C ALA A 94 -10.84 0.80 -9.00
N GLU A 95 -11.60 -0.25 -8.65
CA GLU A 95 -13.06 -0.15 -8.49
C GLU A 95 -13.43 0.73 -7.29
N GLU A 96 -12.77 0.52 -6.14
CA GLU A 96 -13.07 1.26 -4.91
C GLU A 96 -12.82 2.76 -5.07
N LEU A 97 -11.74 3.14 -5.76
CA LEU A 97 -11.37 4.53 -6.04
C LEU A 97 -11.98 5.08 -7.33
N GLU A 98 -12.77 4.29 -8.06
CA GLU A 98 -13.37 4.63 -9.35
C GLU A 98 -12.33 5.19 -10.34
N LEU A 99 -11.15 4.57 -10.37
CA LEU A 99 -10.04 5.06 -11.19
C LEU A 99 -10.35 4.88 -12.68
N PRO A 100 -10.12 5.90 -13.51
CA PRO A 100 -10.25 5.75 -14.95
C PRO A 100 -9.23 4.73 -15.47
N PRO A 101 -9.52 4.04 -16.59
CA PRO A 101 -8.66 2.97 -17.12
C PRO A 101 -7.21 3.37 -17.37
N VAL A 102 -6.94 4.66 -17.59
CA VAL A 102 -5.58 5.23 -17.77
C VAL A 102 -4.75 5.20 -16.47
N LYS A 103 -5.39 5.15 -15.30
CA LYS A 103 -4.76 5.20 -13.96
C LYS A 103 -4.67 3.83 -13.26
N VAL A 104 -5.04 2.75 -13.94
CA VAL A 104 -4.95 1.37 -13.40
C VAL A 104 -3.51 0.98 -13.04
N HIS A 105 -2.50 1.58 -13.66
CA HIS A 105 -1.10 1.37 -13.31
C HIS A 105 -0.77 1.74 -11.86
N CYS A 106 -1.47 2.72 -11.27
CA CYS A 106 -1.30 3.09 -9.86
C CYS A 106 -1.78 1.97 -8.92
N SER A 107 -2.81 1.22 -9.32
CA SER A 107 -3.32 0.09 -8.55
C SER A 107 -2.39 -1.13 -8.60
N ILE A 108 -1.72 -1.34 -9.74
CA ILE A 108 -0.70 -2.39 -9.87
C ILE A 108 0.47 -2.10 -8.94
N LEU A 109 0.91 -0.84 -8.90
CA LEU A 109 2.00 -0.42 -8.02
C LEU A 109 1.67 -0.64 -6.54
N ALA A 110 0.42 -0.39 -6.13
CA ALA A 110 -0.03 -0.67 -4.77
C ALA A 110 -0.05 -2.19 -4.44
N GLU A 111 -0.49 -3.03 -5.38
CA GLU A 111 -0.46 -4.50 -5.23
C GLU A 111 0.98 -5.01 -5.10
N ASP A 112 1.89 -4.53 -5.95
CA ASP A 112 3.31 -4.90 -5.91
C ASP A 112 3.96 -4.45 -4.59
N ALA A 113 3.59 -3.29 -4.05
CA ALA A 113 4.09 -2.79 -2.77
C ALA A 113 3.75 -3.75 -1.62
N ILE A 114 2.51 -4.27 -1.59
CA ILE A 114 2.05 -5.23 -0.58
C ILE A 114 2.85 -6.51 -0.68
N LYS A 115 2.95 -7.08 -1.89
CA LYS A 115 3.70 -8.32 -2.10
C LYS A 115 5.17 -8.18 -1.73
N ALA A 116 5.78 -7.05 -2.08
CA ALA A 116 7.16 -6.75 -1.70
C ALA A 116 7.33 -6.65 -0.18
N ALA A 117 6.41 -5.97 0.53
CA ALA A 117 6.45 -5.85 1.99
C ALA A 117 6.28 -7.20 2.69
N ILE A 118 5.38 -8.05 2.20
CA ILE A 118 5.17 -9.41 2.72
C ILE A 118 6.40 -10.29 2.46
N ALA A 119 7.00 -10.18 1.27
CA ALA A 119 8.20 -10.94 0.92
C ALA A 119 9.40 -10.55 1.81
N ASP A 120 9.60 -9.25 2.05
CA ASP A 120 10.64 -8.74 2.97
C ASP A 120 10.42 -9.25 4.40
N TYR A 121 9.18 -9.20 4.91
CA TYR A 121 8.84 -9.78 6.21
C TYR A 121 9.18 -11.28 6.27
N LYS A 122 8.72 -12.07 5.29
CA LYS A 122 8.99 -13.50 5.25
C LYS A 122 10.49 -13.82 5.17
N ALA A 123 11.26 -13.00 4.45
CA ALA A 123 12.72 -13.14 4.36
C ALA A 123 13.43 -12.84 5.69
N LYS A 124 12.86 -12.01 6.57
CA LYS A 124 13.39 -11.74 7.91
C LYS A 124 13.05 -12.83 8.94
N GLN A 125 11.99 -13.60 8.70
CA GLN A 125 11.50 -14.65 9.60
C GLN A 125 12.06 -16.05 9.27
N GLY A 126 12.71 -16.22 8.11
CA GLY A 126 13.40 -17.44 7.70
C GLY A 126 14.90 -17.35 7.90
#